data_AF-A0A7Y4YX50-F1
#
_entry.id   AF-A0A7Y4YX50-F1
#
_cell.length_a   1.000
_cell.length_b   1.000
_cell.length_c   1.000
_cell.angle_alpha   90.00
_cell.angle_beta   90.00
_cell.angle_gamma   90.00
#
_symmetry.space_group_name_H-M   'P 1'
#
loop_
_entity.id
_entity.type
_entity.pdbx_description
1 polymer ?
#
loop_
_entity_poly.entity_id
_entity_poly.type
_entity_poly.pdbx_seq_one_letter_code
_entity_poly.pdbx_strand_id
1 'polypeptide(L)' 'MADLYLKALESERKQLWATCRLKGLPVGTPERTRIAALDELIGEHKAKRKG' A
#
# COMPACT_ATOMS: atom_id res chain seq x y z
N MET A 1 13.33 -1.99 -16.84
CA MET A 1 13.79 -2.10 -15.43
C MET A 1 12.57 -2.08 -14.53
N ALA A 2 12.47 -2.96 -13.54
CA ALA A 2 11.36 -2.93 -12.60
C ALA A 2 11.42 -1.63 -11.78
N ASP A 3 10.28 -1.02 -11.57
CA ASP A 3 10.17 0.18 -10.75
C ASP A 3 10.26 -0.21 -9.29
N LEU A 4 11.48 -0.08 -8.75
CA LEU A 4 11.82 -0.49 -7.39
C LEU A 4 10.97 0.29 -6.36
N TYR A 5 10.58 1.52 -6.69
CA TYR A 5 9.72 2.34 -5.84
C TYR A 5 8.30 1.78 -5.80
N LEU A 6 7.69 1.53 -6.96
CA LEU A 6 6.36 0.93 -7.01
C LEU A 6 6.32 -0.45 -6.33
N LYS A 7 7.35 -1.28 -6.55
CA LYS A 7 7.47 -2.59 -5.90
C LYS A 7 7.57 -2.48 -4.38
N ALA A 8 8.29 -1.48 -3.87
CA ALA A 8 8.39 -1.25 -2.43
C ALA A 8 7.02 -0.90 -1.82
N LEU A 9 6.27 0.02 -2.45
CA LEU A 9 4.92 0.41 -2.01
C LEU A 9 3.95 -0.78 -2.02
N GLU A 10 3.95 -1.58 -3.08
CA GLU A 10 3.11 -2.77 -3.21
C GLU A 10 3.46 -3.84 -2.16
N SER A 11 4.76 -4.00 -1.86
CA SER A 11 5.24 -4.92 -0.82
C SER A 11 4.80 -4.49 0.59
N GLU A 12 4.99 -3.21 0.93
CA GLU A 12 4.58 -2.64 2.22
C GLU A 12 3.06 -2.81 2.42
N ARG A 13 2.28 -2.47 1.39
CA ARG A 13 0.82 -2.63 1.40
C ARG A 13 0.41 -4.08 1.69
N LYS A 14 1.04 -5.04 1.01
CA LYS A 14 0.73 -6.47 1.18
C LYS A 14 1.06 -6.96 2.60
N GLN A 15 2.19 -6.53 3.15
CA GLN A 15 2.58 -6.87 4.53
C GLN A 15 1.57 -6.33 5.55
N LEU A 16 1.17 -5.06 5.42
CA LEU A 16 0.18 -4.46 6.30
C LEU A 16 -1.18 -5.15 6.22
N TRP A 17 -1.62 -5.54 5.02
CA TRP A 17 -2.84 -6.34 4.85
C TRP A 17 -2.76 -7.69 5.56
N ALA A 18 -1.61 -8.38 5.46
CA ALA A 18 -1.38 -9.63 6.17
C ALA A 18 -1.41 -9.42 7.70
N THR A 19 -0.77 -8.37 8.20
CA THR A 19 -0.80 -8.01 9.63
C THR A 19 -2.20 -7.69 10.12
N CYS A 20 -2.97 -6.89 9.37
CA CYS A 20 -4.35 -6.55 9.70
C CYS A 20 -5.23 -7.80 9.77
N ARG A 21 -5.07 -8.73 8.82
CA ARG A 21 -5.83 -9.99 8.78
C ARG A 21 -5.42 -10.93 9.90
N LEU A 22 -4.12 -11.06 10.17
CA LEU A 22 -3.60 -11.94 11.23
C LEU A 22 -4.07 -11.47 12.62
N LYS A 23 -4.00 -10.16 12.88
CA LYS A 23 -4.32 -9.57 14.18
C LYS A 23 -5.80 -9.18 14.33
N GLY A 24 -6.61 -9.32 13.28
CA GLY A 24 -8.03 -8.91 13.30
C GLY A 24 -8.21 -7.41 13.54
N LEU A 25 -7.35 -6.58 12.95
CA LEU A 25 -7.35 -5.14 13.23
C LEU A 25 -8.62 -4.46 12.71
N PRO A 26 -9.30 -3.66 13.54
CA PRO A 26 -10.50 -2.93 13.15
C PRO A 26 -10.19 -1.84 12.13
N VAL A 27 -11.25 -1.27 11.54
CA VAL A 27 -11.13 -0.08 10.70
C VAL A 27 -10.73 1.11 11.57
N GLY A 28 -9.80 1.93 11.10
CA GLY A 28 -9.30 3.11 11.84
C GLY A 28 -7.99 2.89 12.60
N THR A 29 -7.40 1.70 12.57
CA THR A 29 -6.04 1.53 13.10
C THR A 29 -5.00 2.21 12.19
N PRO A 30 -3.83 2.58 12.73
CA PRO A 30 -2.75 3.19 11.94
C PRO A 30 -2.35 2.36 10.71
N GLU A 31 -2.40 1.03 10.80
CA GLU A 31 -2.10 0.12 9.69
C GLU A 31 -3.11 0.27 8.54
N ARG A 32 -4.41 0.40 8.84
CA ARG A 32 -5.45 0.62 7.83
C ARG A 32 -5.32 1.99 7.18
N THR A 33 -5.00 3.02 7.98
CA THR A 33 -4.72 4.36 7.47
C THR A 33 -3.49 4.37 6.57
N ARG A 34 -2.44 3.63 6.94
CA ARG A 34 -1.23 3.49 6.12
C ARG A 34 -1.51 2.75 4.81
N ILE A 35 -2.34 1.70 4.83
CA ILE A 35 -2.79 1.01 3.61
C ILE A 35 -3.48 1.99 2.65
N ALA A 36 -4.38 2.84 3.15
CA ALA A 36 -5.07 3.84 2.32
C ALA A 36 -4.09 4.83 1.68
N ALA A 37 -3.13 5.34 2.45
CA ALA A 37 -2.08 6.22 1.92
C ALA A 37 -1.20 5.52 0.86
N LEU A 38 -0.89 4.23 1.05
CA LEU A 38 -0.15 3.45 0.05
C LEU A 38 -0.96 3.23 -1.23
N ASP A 39 -2.27 3.04 -1.12
CA ASP A 39 -3.17 2.91 -2.27
C ASP A 39 -3.20 4.19 -3.12
N GLU A 40 -3.23 5.36 -2.48
CA GLU A 40 -3.12 6.66 -3.16
C GLU A 40 -1.77 6.83 -3.87
N LEU A 41 -0.66 6.57 -3.17
CA LEU A 41 0.70 6.68 -3.74
C LEU A 41 0.89 5.75 -4.94
N ILE A 42 0.40 4.51 -4.86
CA ILE A 42 0.45 3.54 -5.95
C ILE A 42 -0.39 4.04 -7.13
N GLY A 43 -1.57 4.59 -6.87
CA GLY A 43 -2.46 5.17 -7.87
C GLY A 43 -1.82 6.35 -8.60
N GLU A 44 -1.29 7.33 -7.87
CA GLU A 44 -0.60 8.49 -8.42
C GLU A 44 0.61 8.08 -9.27
N HIS A 45 1.41 7.15 -8.77
CA HIS A 45 2.59 6.68 -9.48
C HIS A 45 2.24 5.95 -10.77
N LYS A 46 1.20 5.10 -10.75
CA LYS A 46 0.67 4.44 -11.95
C LYS A 46 0.05 5.44 -12.93
N ALA A 47 -0.61 6.48 -12.45
CA ALA A 47 -1.19 7.53 -13.29
C ALA A 47 -0.09 8.36 -14.00
N LYS A 48 0.95 8.77 -13.26
CA LYS A 48 2.12 9.49 -13.80
C LYS A 48 2.88 8.70 -14.86
N ARG A 49 2.84 7.37 -14.80
CA ARG A 49 3.50 6.49 -15.79
C ARG A 49 2.66 6.20 -17.04
N LYS A 50 1.36 6.53 -17.00
CA LYS A 50 0.43 6.32 -18.11
C LYS A 50 0.25 7.57 -18.98
N GLY A 51 0.52 8.75 -18.44
CA GLY A 51 0.65 10.01 -19.21
C GLY A 51 2.04 10.14 -19.82
#